data_AF-T0NJK2-F1
#
_entry.id   AF-T0NJK2-F1
#
_cell.length_a   1.000
_cell.length_b   1.000
_cell.length_c   1.000
_cell.angle_alpha   90.00
_cell.angle_beta   90.00
_cell.angle_gamma   90.00
#
_symmetry.space_group_name_H-M   'P 1'
#
loop_
_entity.id
_entity.type
_entity.pdbx_description
1 polymer ?
#
loop_
_entity_poly.entity_id
_entity_poly.type
_entity_poly.pdbx_seq_one_letter_code
_entity_poly.pdbx_strand_id
1 'polypeptide(L)'
;MQTTTEYKEKFSLNLKGSKAIIIMVISILCLGILGAVIIGVNNNNLTTYKELFFDEKYLEAKDYYDNKISNSMMNKMFSSKDKTANFLNEELSNRLKSYEKGDITSEEATTLIKEIKKYNLIDEEALNDGLYKIETTEVVRSVNNLLKQGKDFENTFKAIEEKQQQYPNLEGLIIAKKETLVAIKTTTLEAGKALFDAGKYEEAVAKLESENTFLTGDLEYEETLKGYKAKREEELKRIEEEKRVAEEKIKEEERKKSSSNGG
;
A
#
# COMPACT_ATOMS: atom_id res chain seq x y z
N MET A 1 -18.63 -26.58 -18.99
CA MET A 1 -17.71 -26.32 -17.86
C MET A 1 -16.30 -26.60 -18.36
N GLN A 2 -15.69 -25.68 -19.13
CA GLN A 2 -14.38 -25.93 -19.77
C GLN A 2 -13.65 -24.65 -20.24
N THR A 3 -13.98 -23.47 -19.71
CA THR A 3 -13.45 -22.17 -20.22
C THR A 3 -12.57 -21.41 -19.22
N THR A 4 -12.54 -21.80 -17.96
CA THR A 4 -11.76 -21.09 -16.91
C THR A 4 -10.33 -21.60 -16.74
N THR A 5 -10.03 -22.83 -17.16
CA THR A 5 -8.68 -23.43 -17.05
C THR A 5 -7.75 -22.96 -18.17
N GLU A 6 -8.23 -22.86 -19.41
CA GLU A 6 -7.42 -22.41 -20.56
C GLU A 6 -7.02 -20.93 -20.48
N TYR A 7 -7.87 -20.07 -19.90
CA TYR A 7 -7.51 -18.66 -19.70
C TYR A 7 -6.43 -18.49 -18.63
N LYS A 8 -6.43 -19.31 -17.57
CA LYS A 8 -5.36 -19.30 -16.55
C LYS A 8 -4.02 -19.78 -17.11
N GLU A 9 -4.01 -20.78 -18.00
CA GLU A 9 -2.77 -21.23 -18.66
C GLU A 9 -2.23 -20.21 -19.66
N LYS A 10 -3.09 -19.59 -20.49
CA LYS A 10 -2.66 -18.54 -21.42
C LYS A 10 -2.17 -17.26 -20.72
N PHE A 11 -2.76 -16.88 -19.59
CA PHE A 11 -2.27 -15.74 -18.80
C PHE A 11 -0.96 -16.08 -18.07
N SER A 12 -0.81 -17.30 -17.54
CA SER A 12 0.43 -17.81 -16.93
C SER A 12 1.59 -17.87 -17.93
N LEU A 13 1.33 -18.28 -19.18
CA LEU A 13 2.33 -18.32 -20.25
C LEU A 13 2.73 -16.91 -20.73
N ASN A 14 1.80 -15.95 -20.77
CA ASN A 14 2.13 -14.56 -21.12
C ASN A 14 2.93 -13.84 -20.02
N LEU A 15 2.71 -14.17 -18.74
CA LEU A 15 3.48 -13.61 -17.61
C LEU A 15 4.88 -14.23 -17.45
N LYS A 16 5.07 -15.49 -17.85
CA LYS A 16 6.41 -16.12 -17.89
C LYS A 16 7.21 -15.65 -19.11
N GLY A 17 6.54 -15.46 -20.25
CA GLY A 17 7.13 -14.89 -21.47
C GLY A 17 7.58 -13.44 -21.27
N SER A 18 6.76 -12.59 -20.64
CA SER A 18 7.11 -11.18 -20.39
C SER A 18 8.29 -11.02 -19.40
N LYS A 19 8.34 -11.82 -18.33
CA LYS A 19 9.49 -11.84 -17.40
C LYS A 19 10.78 -12.29 -18.08
N ALA A 20 10.73 -13.33 -18.90
CA ALA A 20 11.89 -13.79 -19.66
C ALA A 20 12.36 -12.75 -20.69
N ILE A 21 11.44 -12.05 -21.35
CA ILE A 21 11.74 -10.99 -22.32
C ILE A 21 12.33 -9.76 -21.63
N ILE A 22 11.79 -9.33 -20.47
CA ILE A 22 12.33 -8.19 -19.72
C ILE A 22 13.72 -8.51 -19.16
N ILE A 23 13.93 -9.70 -18.59
CA ILE A 23 15.25 -10.16 -18.15
C ILE A 23 16.22 -10.22 -19.33
N MET A 24 15.79 -10.73 -20.49
CA MET A 24 16.63 -10.80 -21.69
C MET A 24 16.96 -9.42 -22.26
N VAL A 25 16.01 -8.48 -22.30
CA VAL A 25 16.22 -7.10 -22.77
C VAL A 25 17.12 -6.32 -21.80
N ILE A 26 16.97 -6.48 -20.49
CA ILE A 26 17.86 -5.86 -19.48
C ILE A 26 19.27 -6.48 -19.54
N SER A 27 19.37 -7.79 -19.73
CA SER A 27 20.66 -8.48 -19.92
C SER A 27 21.37 -7.99 -21.18
N ILE A 28 20.63 -7.82 -22.28
CA ILE A 28 21.15 -7.32 -23.56
C ILE A 28 21.49 -5.82 -23.46
N LEU A 29 20.76 -5.01 -22.70
CA LEU A 29 21.09 -3.60 -22.46
C LEU A 29 22.34 -3.47 -21.56
N CYS A 30 22.47 -4.28 -20.51
CA CYS A 30 23.67 -4.31 -19.66
C CYS A 30 24.91 -4.80 -20.44
N LEU A 31 24.77 -5.83 -21.28
CA LEU A 31 25.84 -6.32 -22.15
C LEU A 31 26.14 -5.35 -23.30
N GLY A 32 25.13 -4.66 -23.82
CA GLY A 32 25.24 -3.64 -24.87
C GLY A 32 25.92 -2.37 -24.39
N ILE A 33 25.75 -1.99 -23.12
CA ILE A 33 26.42 -0.85 -22.50
C ILE A 33 27.85 -1.22 -22.06
N LEU A 34 28.08 -2.44 -21.55
CA LEU A 34 29.43 -2.98 -21.41
C LEU A 34 30.17 -3.00 -22.76
N GLY A 35 29.50 -3.42 -23.83
CA GLY A 35 30.01 -3.36 -25.19
C GLY A 35 30.25 -1.93 -25.70
N ALA A 36 29.30 -1.01 -25.53
CA ALA A 36 29.40 0.38 -26.00
C ALA A 36 30.45 1.20 -25.24
N VAL A 37 30.66 0.92 -23.95
CA VAL A 37 31.73 1.53 -23.14
C VAL A 37 33.11 0.94 -23.50
N ILE A 38 33.17 -0.30 -23.99
CA ILE A 38 34.37 -0.91 -24.57
C ILE A 38 34.68 -0.39 -25.99
N ILE A 39 33.66 0.00 -26.77
CA ILE A 39 33.78 0.46 -28.17
C ILE A 39 34.51 1.81 -28.34
N GLY A 40 34.79 2.53 -27.24
CA GLY A 40 35.56 3.77 -27.31
C GLY A 40 37.05 3.63 -27.62
N VAL A 41 37.66 2.43 -27.56
CA VAL A 41 39.11 2.28 -27.77
C VAL A 41 39.47 0.96 -28.49
N ASN A 42 40.09 1.09 -29.67
CA ASN A 42 40.70 0.06 -30.54
C ASN A 42 39.76 -0.79 -31.40
N ASN A 43 39.34 -0.22 -32.54
CA ASN A 43 38.46 -0.82 -33.55
C ASN A 43 38.94 -2.16 -34.14
N ASN A 44 40.24 -2.47 -34.22
CA ASN A 44 40.69 -3.68 -34.94
C ASN A 44 40.51 -4.97 -34.14
N ASN A 45 40.83 -5.00 -32.84
CA ASN A 45 40.77 -6.23 -32.05
C ASN A 45 39.32 -6.65 -31.75
N LEU A 46 38.41 -5.68 -31.61
CA LEU A 46 36.98 -5.95 -31.39
C LEU A 46 36.27 -6.40 -32.66
N THR A 47 36.69 -5.88 -33.82
CA THR A 47 36.14 -6.28 -35.13
C THR A 47 36.46 -7.74 -35.39
N THR A 48 37.71 -8.17 -35.19
CA THR A 48 38.11 -9.58 -35.34
C THR A 48 37.41 -10.50 -34.33
N TYR A 49 37.22 -10.07 -33.07
CA TYR A 49 36.42 -10.84 -32.11
C TYR A 49 34.95 -10.98 -32.55
N LYS A 50 34.34 -9.89 -33.04
CA LYS A 50 32.95 -9.90 -33.53
C LYS A 50 32.79 -10.79 -34.76
N GLU A 51 33.71 -10.70 -35.72
CA GLU A 51 33.73 -11.57 -36.91
C GLU A 51 33.82 -13.04 -36.51
N LEU A 52 34.76 -13.42 -35.63
CA LEU A 52 34.88 -14.79 -35.13
C LEU A 52 33.62 -15.27 -34.39
N PHE A 53 32.94 -14.38 -33.67
CA PHE A 53 31.73 -14.71 -32.94
C PHE A 53 30.50 -14.85 -33.85
N PHE A 54 30.35 -13.98 -34.85
CA PHE A 54 29.24 -14.03 -35.81
C PHE A 54 29.42 -15.13 -36.87
N ASP A 55 30.65 -15.56 -37.14
CA ASP A 55 30.97 -16.74 -37.97
C ASP A 55 30.92 -18.07 -37.20
N GLU A 56 30.34 -18.07 -35.98
CA GLU A 56 30.15 -19.24 -35.11
C GLU A 56 31.45 -19.96 -34.66
N LYS A 57 32.61 -19.31 -34.79
CA LYS A 57 33.93 -19.83 -34.35
C LYS A 57 34.21 -19.53 -32.88
N TYR A 58 33.34 -20.01 -32.00
CA TYR A 58 33.28 -19.60 -30.60
C TYR A 58 34.54 -19.94 -29.76
N LEU A 59 35.22 -21.06 -30.06
CA LEU A 59 36.45 -21.44 -29.34
C LEU A 59 37.63 -20.52 -29.69
N GLU A 60 37.70 -20.07 -30.95
CA GLU A 60 38.71 -19.12 -31.41
C GLU A 60 38.44 -17.71 -30.90
N ALA A 61 37.17 -17.29 -30.84
CA ALA A 61 36.76 -16.01 -30.24
C ALA A 61 37.12 -15.93 -28.75
N LYS A 62 36.96 -17.03 -28.01
CA LYS A 62 37.32 -17.13 -26.59
C LYS A 62 38.83 -17.02 -26.38
N ASP A 63 39.65 -17.76 -27.13
CA ASP A 63 41.11 -17.71 -27.00
C ASP A 63 41.68 -16.32 -27.36
N TYR A 64 41.07 -15.65 -28.35
CA TYR A 64 41.43 -14.29 -28.73
C TYR A 64 41.13 -13.27 -27.61
N TYR A 65 39.99 -13.42 -26.92
CA TYR A 65 39.63 -12.58 -25.76
C TYR A 65 40.61 -12.77 -24.60
N ASP A 66 40.89 -14.03 -24.24
CA ASP A 66 41.73 -14.39 -23.09
C ASP A 66 43.20 -13.94 -23.29
N ASN A 67 43.74 -14.04 -24.51
CA ASN A 67 45.17 -13.76 -24.77
C ASN A 67 45.50 -12.34 -25.24
N LYS A 68 44.58 -11.64 -25.92
CA LYS A 68 44.84 -10.32 -26.53
C LYS A 68 44.09 -9.16 -25.89
N ILE A 69 42.90 -9.41 -25.36
CA ILE A 69 42.07 -8.36 -24.73
C ILE A 69 42.39 -8.25 -23.24
N SER A 70 42.58 -9.37 -22.54
CA SER A 70 42.79 -9.42 -21.08
C SER A 70 44.09 -8.75 -20.59
N ASN A 71 45.23 -8.98 -21.25
CA ASN A 71 46.55 -8.53 -20.77
C ASN A 71 46.82 -7.01 -20.87
N SER A 72 46.03 -6.25 -21.63
CA SER A 72 46.12 -4.77 -21.67
C SER A 72 45.08 -4.08 -20.76
N MET A 73 44.21 -4.86 -20.10
CA MET A 73 42.96 -4.37 -19.48
C MET A 73 43.13 -3.99 -18.00
N MET A 74 44.14 -4.52 -17.29
CA MET A 74 44.32 -4.31 -15.84
C MET A 74 44.54 -2.84 -15.46
N ASN A 75 45.21 -2.03 -16.28
CA ASN A 75 45.41 -0.60 -15.99
C ASN A 75 44.19 0.29 -16.30
N LYS A 76 43.14 -0.24 -16.96
CA LYS A 76 41.88 0.48 -17.25
C LYS A 76 40.67 -0.04 -16.49
N MET A 77 40.79 -1.18 -15.78
CA MET A 77 39.69 -1.84 -15.06
C MET A 77 39.03 -0.95 -14.01
N PHE A 78 39.78 -0.07 -13.32
CA PHE A 78 39.21 0.90 -12.38
C PHE A 78 38.21 1.85 -13.04
N SER A 79 38.39 2.23 -14.31
CA SER A 79 37.45 3.13 -15.01
C SER A 79 36.19 2.44 -15.57
N SER A 80 36.16 1.11 -15.67
CA SER A 80 35.05 0.36 -16.27
C SER A 80 34.06 -0.19 -15.22
N LYS A 81 34.58 -0.58 -14.05
CA LYS A 81 33.77 -1.00 -12.91
C LYS A 81 32.94 0.17 -12.39
N ASP A 82 33.56 1.34 -12.28
CA ASP A 82 32.90 2.57 -11.84
C ASP A 82 31.82 3.02 -12.84
N LYS A 83 32.07 2.91 -14.15
CA LYS A 83 31.05 3.21 -15.18
C LYS A 83 29.86 2.25 -15.13
N THR A 84 30.12 0.96 -14.90
CA THR A 84 29.07 -0.05 -14.79
C THR A 84 28.28 0.15 -13.49
N ALA A 85 28.95 0.43 -12.38
CA ALA A 85 28.30 0.75 -11.11
C ALA A 85 27.45 2.03 -11.21
N ASN A 86 27.95 3.08 -11.86
CA ASN A 86 27.20 4.31 -12.08
C ASN A 86 25.95 4.08 -12.94
N PHE A 87 26.06 3.30 -14.02
CA PHE A 87 24.90 2.94 -14.84
C PHE A 87 23.86 2.13 -14.05
N LEU A 88 24.29 1.12 -13.30
CA LEU A 88 23.37 0.30 -12.49
C LEU A 88 22.71 1.11 -11.37
N ASN A 89 23.42 2.08 -10.76
CA ASN A 89 22.86 3.02 -9.79
C ASN A 89 21.81 3.93 -10.42
N GLU A 90 22.07 4.43 -11.64
CA GLU A 90 21.12 5.25 -12.38
C GLU A 90 19.87 4.45 -12.77
N GLU A 91 20.04 3.24 -13.28
CA GLU A 91 18.92 2.35 -13.63
C GLU A 91 18.10 1.98 -12.39
N LEU A 92 18.75 1.67 -11.27
CA LEU A 92 18.08 1.43 -9.98
C LEU A 92 17.25 2.65 -9.56
N SER A 93 17.83 3.85 -9.59
CA SER A 93 17.13 5.09 -9.24
C SER A 93 15.93 5.36 -10.16
N ASN A 94 16.11 5.23 -11.48
CA ASN A 94 15.06 5.47 -12.47
C ASN A 94 13.91 4.47 -12.32
N ARG A 95 14.22 3.21 -12.01
CA ARG A 95 13.22 2.16 -11.85
C ARG A 95 12.47 2.28 -10.54
N LEU A 96 13.15 2.64 -9.45
CA LEU A 96 12.47 2.98 -8.20
C LEU A 96 11.52 4.16 -8.38
N LYS A 97 11.91 5.21 -9.12
CA LYS A 97 11.03 6.33 -9.47
C LYS A 97 9.84 5.91 -10.34
N SER A 98 10.09 5.05 -11.33
CA SER A 98 9.02 4.51 -12.20
C SER A 98 8.04 3.66 -11.39
N TYR A 99 8.56 2.86 -10.45
CA TYR A 99 7.75 2.09 -9.53
C TYR A 99 6.92 3.00 -8.63
N GLU A 100 7.48 4.05 -8.03
CA GLU A 100 6.72 5.01 -7.20
C GLU A 100 5.54 5.63 -7.96
N LYS A 101 5.75 6.00 -9.23
CA LYS A 101 4.72 6.53 -10.13
C LYS A 101 3.67 5.50 -10.54
N GLY A 102 3.94 4.21 -10.35
CA GLY A 102 3.07 3.11 -10.77
C GLY A 102 3.25 2.68 -12.22
N ASP A 103 4.32 3.11 -12.89
CA ASP A 103 4.63 2.75 -14.28
C ASP A 103 5.09 1.29 -14.41
N ILE A 104 5.64 0.72 -13.32
CA ILE A 104 6.04 -0.68 -13.22
C ILE A 104 5.51 -1.29 -11.92
N THR A 105 5.36 -2.61 -11.92
CA THR A 105 4.91 -3.39 -10.77
C THR A 105 6.01 -3.56 -9.72
N SER A 106 5.60 -3.88 -8.48
CA SER A 106 6.53 -4.26 -7.39
C SER A 106 7.40 -5.46 -7.77
N GLU A 107 6.85 -6.42 -8.51
CA GLU A 107 7.59 -7.60 -8.98
C GLU A 107 8.68 -7.23 -9.98
N GLU A 108 8.40 -6.32 -10.92
CA GLU A 108 9.39 -5.84 -11.88
C GLU A 108 10.54 -5.09 -11.18
N ALA A 109 10.21 -4.19 -10.24
CA ALA A 109 11.20 -3.44 -9.48
C ALA A 109 12.06 -4.36 -8.58
N THR A 110 11.45 -5.35 -7.93
CA THR A 110 12.15 -6.32 -7.07
C THR A 110 13.05 -7.24 -7.90
N THR A 111 12.59 -7.66 -9.08
CA THR A 111 13.37 -8.50 -9.99
C THR A 111 14.62 -7.76 -10.44
N LEU A 112 14.51 -6.48 -10.80
CA LEU A 112 15.67 -5.66 -11.14
C LEU A 112 16.70 -5.61 -10.01
N ILE A 113 16.28 -5.34 -8.77
CA ILE A 113 17.21 -5.28 -7.63
C ILE A 113 17.93 -6.63 -7.45
N LYS A 114 17.21 -7.75 -7.57
CA LYS A 114 17.81 -9.09 -7.50
C LYS A 114 18.81 -9.34 -8.62
N GLU A 115 18.53 -8.87 -9.84
CA GLU A 115 19.48 -8.97 -10.96
C GLU A 115 20.72 -8.08 -10.72
N ILE A 116 20.55 -6.84 -10.28
CA ILE A 116 21.66 -5.92 -9.94
C ILE A 116 22.54 -6.54 -8.85
N LYS A 117 21.94 -7.16 -7.82
CA LYS A 117 22.66 -7.81 -6.71
C LYS A 117 23.64 -8.89 -7.19
N LYS A 118 23.34 -9.61 -8.29
CA LYS A 118 24.23 -10.67 -8.82
C LYS A 118 25.58 -10.15 -9.30
N TYR A 119 25.65 -8.88 -9.70
CA TYR A 119 26.88 -8.30 -10.22
C TYR A 119 27.86 -7.85 -9.11
N ASN A 120 27.38 -7.68 -7.87
CA ASN A 120 28.19 -7.23 -6.73
C ASN A 120 28.98 -5.93 -7.03
N LEU A 121 28.34 -5.03 -7.78
CA LEU A 121 28.91 -3.73 -8.21
C LEU A 121 28.26 -2.53 -7.52
N ILE A 122 27.12 -2.75 -6.86
CA ILE A 122 26.35 -1.75 -6.12
C ILE A 122 26.42 -2.12 -4.65
N ASP A 123 26.48 -1.09 -3.81
CA ASP A 123 26.49 -1.25 -2.37
C ASP A 123 25.21 -1.98 -1.89
N GLU A 124 25.39 -2.93 -0.97
CA GLU A 124 24.28 -3.74 -0.47
C GLU A 124 23.26 -2.91 0.33
N GLU A 125 23.69 -1.84 0.99
CA GLU A 125 22.82 -0.88 1.67
C GLU A 125 21.88 -0.22 0.65
N ALA A 126 22.40 0.26 -0.48
CA ALA A 126 21.59 0.88 -1.54
C ALA A 126 20.55 -0.09 -2.14
N LEU A 127 20.89 -1.37 -2.26
CA LEU A 127 19.97 -2.40 -2.74
C LEU A 127 18.88 -2.72 -1.71
N ASN A 128 19.25 -2.81 -0.44
CA ASN A 128 18.31 -3.04 0.66
C ASN A 128 17.37 -1.84 0.85
N ASP A 129 17.87 -0.61 0.73
CA ASP A 129 17.08 0.61 0.72
C ASP A 129 16.05 0.61 -0.42
N GLY A 130 16.45 0.15 -1.60
CA GLY A 130 15.54 -0.03 -2.73
C GLY A 130 14.41 -1.03 -2.43
N LEU A 131 14.72 -2.16 -1.80
CA LEU A 131 13.71 -3.15 -1.40
C LEU A 131 12.77 -2.61 -0.33
N TYR A 132 13.33 -1.94 0.69
CA TYR A 132 12.55 -1.30 1.75
C TYR A 132 11.61 -0.24 1.18
N LYS A 133 12.08 0.55 0.21
CA LYS A 133 11.27 1.55 -0.50
C LYS A 133 10.12 0.91 -1.29
N ILE A 134 10.36 -0.22 -1.94
CA ILE A 134 9.31 -0.98 -2.64
C ILE A 134 8.24 -1.44 -1.66
N GLU A 135 8.66 -2.08 -0.57
CA GLU A 135 7.78 -2.65 0.44
C GLU A 135 6.93 -1.59 1.13
N THR A 136 7.55 -0.51 1.59
CA THR A 136 6.85 0.61 2.25
C THR A 136 5.86 1.30 1.31
N THR A 137 6.18 1.43 0.02
CA THR A 137 5.25 1.97 -0.99
C THR A 137 4.03 1.06 -1.20
N GLU A 138 4.23 -0.26 -1.27
CA GLU A 138 3.10 -1.20 -1.37
C GLU A 138 2.20 -1.14 -0.14
N VAL A 139 2.78 -1.05 1.05
CA VAL A 139 2.03 -0.89 2.31
C VAL A 139 1.15 0.36 2.26
N VAL A 140 1.71 1.51 1.87
CA VAL A 140 0.95 2.76 1.75
C VAL A 140 -0.15 2.67 0.68
N ARG A 141 0.13 2.08 -0.49
CA ARG A 141 -0.90 1.88 -1.53
C ARG A 141 -2.04 0.98 -1.08
N SER A 142 -1.71 -0.13 -0.42
CA SER A 142 -2.70 -1.08 0.09
C SER A 142 -3.67 -0.40 1.05
N VAL A 143 -3.12 0.35 2.02
CA VAL A 143 -3.92 1.11 2.99
C VAL A 143 -4.76 2.19 2.30
N ASN A 144 -4.19 2.96 1.38
CA ASN A 144 -4.93 3.99 0.64
C ASN A 144 -6.08 3.39 -0.20
N ASN A 145 -5.91 2.17 -0.72
CA ASN A 145 -6.97 1.47 -1.42
C ASN A 145 -8.10 1.04 -0.48
N LEU A 146 -7.78 0.60 0.74
CA LEU A 146 -8.79 0.29 1.76
C LEU A 146 -9.60 1.54 2.14
N LEU A 147 -8.92 2.66 2.37
CA LEU A 147 -9.54 3.97 2.62
C LEU A 147 -10.50 4.38 1.50
N LYS A 148 -10.07 4.29 0.23
CA LYS A 148 -10.89 4.62 -0.94
C LYS A 148 -12.13 3.74 -1.10
N GLN A 149 -12.09 2.50 -0.61
CA GLN A 149 -13.24 1.61 -0.68
C GLN A 149 -14.35 1.99 0.29
N GLY A 150 -14.07 2.83 1.30
CA GLY A 150 -15.05 3.60 2.08
C GLY A 150 -16.11 2.78 2.82
N LYS A 151 -15.92 1.47 2.98
CA LYS A 151 -16.93 0.56 3.53
C LYS A 151 -16.62 0.08 4.94
N ASP A 152 -15.36 0.11 5.34
CA ASP A 152 -14.92 -0.52 6.58
C ASP A 152 -13.70 0.20 7.17
N PHE A 153 -13.96 1.34 7.80
CA PHE A 153 -12.92 2.16 8.41
C PHE A 153 -12.30 1.50 9.65
N GLU A 154 -13.06 0.66 10.37
CA GLU A 154 -12.55 -0.09 11.52
C GLU A 154 -11.47 -1.10 11.10
N ASN A 155 -11.77 -1.94 10.09
CA ASN A 155 -10.78 -2.90 9.59
C ASN A 155 -9.60 -2.19 8.92
N THR A 156 -9.84 -1.04 8.28
CA THR A 156 -8.78 -0.20 7.73
C THR A 156 -7.86 0.33 8.84
N PHE A 157 -8.43 0.82 9.94
CA PHE A 157 -7.66 1.30 11.10
C PHE A 157 -6.80 0.19 11.71
N LYS A 158 -7.38 -1.00 11.95
CA LYS A 158 -6.65 -2.16 12.47
C LYS A 158 -5.49 -2.57 11.54
N ALA A 159 -5.73 -2.61 10.23
CA ALA A 159 -4.69 -2.91 9.25
C ALA A 159 -3.55 -1.88 9.26
N ILE A 160 -3.87 -0.60 9.47
CA ILE A 160 -2.86 0.46 9.62
C ILE A 160 -2.04 0.24 10.89
N GLU A 161 -2.67 -0.09 12.02
CA GLU A 161 -1.96 -0.32 13.28
C GLU A 161 -1.01 -1.52 13.21
N GLU A 162 -1.44 -2.63 12.59
CA GLU A 162 -0.58 -3.79 12.35
C GLU A 162 0.65 -3.43 11.51
N LYS A 163 0.46 -2.61 10.47
CA LYS A 163 1.57 -2.13 9.63
C LYS A 163 2.44 -1.10 10.33
N GLN A 164 1.87 -0.27 11.19
CA GLN A 164 2.62 0.72 11.95
C GLN A 164 3.49 0.08 13.03
N GLN A 165 3.13 -1.09 13.56
CA GLN A 165 4.03 -1.86 14.43
C GLN A 165 5.29 -2.32 13.67
N GLN A 166 5.16 -2.62 12.37
CA GLN A 166 6.28 -3.01 11.51
C GLN A 166 7.08 -1.80 11.03
N TYR A 167 6.41 -0.68 10.74
CA TYR A 167 7.00 0.55 10.22
C TYR A 167 6.54 1.78 11.04
N PRO A 168 7.08 1.99 12.26
CA PRO A 168 6.55 2.96 13.22
C PRO A 168 6.61 4.42 12.75
N ASN A 169 7.61 4.74 11.94
CA ASN A 169 7.88 6.11 11.47
C ASN A 169 7.52 6.32 9.99
N LEU A 170 6.80 5.38 9.36
CA LEU A 170 6.42 5.52 7.95
C LEU A 170 5.35 6.59 7.82
N GLU A 171 5.73 7.75 7.28
CA GLU A 171 4.89 8.94 7.17
C GLU A 171 3.54 8.65 6.48
N GLY A 172 3.55 7.83 5.43
CA GLY A 172 2.32 7.42 4.74
C GLY A 172 1.33 6.67 5.63
N LEU A 173 1.79 5.86 6.60
CA LEU A 173 0.92 5.20 7.58
C LEU A 173 0.38 6.17 8.61
N ILE A 174 1.19 7.14 9.04
CA ILE A 174 0.76 8.18 9.99
C ILE A 174 -0.34 9.05 9.37
N ILE A 175 -0.16 9.46 8.11
CA ILE A 175 -1.16 10.21 7.35
C ILE A 175 -2.43 9.37 7.18
N ALA A 176 -2.31 8.14 6.70
CA ALA A 176 -3.46 7.26 6.51
C ALA A 176 -4.22 6.98 7.81
N LYS A 177 -3.52 6.84 8.95
CA LYS A 177 -4.15 6.70 10.28
C LYS A 177 -5.01 7.92 10.61
N LYS A 178 -4.48 9.13 10.39
CA LYS A 178 -5.21 10.37 10.62
C LYS A 178 -6.42 10.50 9.70
N GLU A 179 -6.27 10.21 8.42
CA GLU A 179 -7.37 10.24 7.45
C GLU A 179 -8.47 9.23 7.80
N THR A 180 -8.08 8.03 8.25
CA THR A 180 -9.02 7.01 8.72
C THR A 180 -9.81 7.48 9.93
N LEU A 181 -9.14 8.06 10.94
CA LEU A 181 -9.81 8.60 12.13
C LEU A 181 -10.77 9.74 11.79
N VAL A 182 -10.39 10.63 10.87
CA VAL A 182 -11.28 11.69 10.38
C VAL A 182 -12.51 11.09 9.70
N ALA A 183 -12.34 10.07 8.85
CA ALA A 183 -13.46 9.42 8.18
C ALA A 183 -14.40 8.70 9.16
N ILE A 184 -13.86 8.00 10.16
CA ILE A 184 -14.65 7.38 11.26
C ILE A 184 -15.45 8.48 11.98
N LYS A 185 -14.79 9.59 12.36
CA LYS A 185 -15.45 10.70 13.05
C LYS A 185 -16.59 11.28 12.23
N THR A 186 -16.31 11.72 11.00
CA THR A 186 -17.32 12.35 10.15
C THR A 186 -18.52 11.44 9.92
N THR A 187 -18.29 10.18 9.54
CA THR A 187 -19.37 9.22 9.29
C THR A 187 -20.20 8.95 10.55
N THR A 188 -19.55 8.85 11.71
CA THR A 188 -20.21 8.56 12.99
C THR A 188 -21.04 9.75 13.47
N LEU A 189 -20.48 10.96 13.41
CA LEU A 189 -21.18 12.18 13.79
C LEU A 189 -22.37 12.45 12.87
N GLU A 190 -22.23 12.25 11.55
CA GLU A 190 -23.33 12.40 10.60
C GLU A 190 -24.47 11.39 10.87
N ALA A 191 -24.14 10.11 11.06
CA ALA A 191 -25.12 9.08 11.37
C ALA A 191 -25.80 9.32 12.72
N GLY A 192 -25.03 9.68 13.74
CA GLY A 192 -25.56 10.04 15.07
C GLY A 192 -26.46 11.26 15.02
N LYS A 193 -26.08 12.29 14.26
CA LYS A 193 -26.89 13.50 14.07
C LYS A 193 -28.20 13.19 13.38
N ALA A 194 -28.21 12.35 12.35
CA ALA A 194 -29.44 11.94 11.69
C ALA A 194 -30.41 11.22 12.65
N LEU A 195 -29.90 10.36 13.53
CA LEU A 195 -30.70 9.70 14.57
C LEU A 195 -31.20 10.69 15.63
N PHE A 196 -30.34 11.62 16.04
CA PHE A 196 -30.66 12.65 17.03
C PHE A 196 -31.76 13.59 16.54
N ASP A 197 -31.65 14.09 15.30
CA ASP A 197 -32.64 14.96 14.67
C ASP A 197 -33.99 14.25 14.46
N ALA A 198 -33.97 12.91 14.31
CA ALA A 198 -35.16 12.08 14.26
C ALA A 198 -35.79 11.77 15.64
N GLY A 199 -35.24 12.33 16.73
CA GLY A 199 -35.70 12.07 18.10
C GLY A 199 -35.32 10.70 18.65
N LYS A 200 -34.49 9.93 17.93
CA LYS A 200 -34.03 8.60 18.33
C LYS A 200 -32.78 8.69 19.21
N TYR A 201 -32.90 9.34 20.37
CA TYR A 201 -31.75 9.70 21.20
C TYR A 201 -30.95 8.49 21.71
N GLU A 202 -31.61 7.38 22.05
CA GLU A 202 -30.92 6.15 22.47
C GLU A 202 -30.07 5.57 21.32
N GLU A 203 -30.64 5.47 20.11
CA GLU A 203 -29.91 4.98 18.93
C GLU A 203 -28.75 5.92 18.58
N ALA A 204 -28.94 7.24 18.70
CA ALA A 204 -27.89 8.23 18.46
C ALA A 204 -26.72 8.07 19.44
N VAL A 205 -26.99 7.90 20.73
CA VAL A 205 -25.96 7.65 21.75
C VAL A 205 -25.27 6.32 21.49
N ALA A 206 -26.01 5.24 21.24
CA ALA A 206 -25.42 3.93 20.95
C ALA A 206 -24.51 3.97 19.71
N LYS A 207 -24.88 4.74 18.68
CA LYS A 207 -24.04 4.92 17.49
C LYS A 207 -22.71 5.59 17.81
N LEU A 208 -22.70 6.66 18.62
CA LEU A 208 -21.46 7.29 19.06
C LEU A 208 -20.69 6.43 20.08
N GLU A 209 -21.35 5.64 20.94
CA GLU A 209 -20.61 4.78 21.87
C GLU A 209 -19.88 3.64 21.14
N SER A 210 -20.44 3.13 20.04
CA SER A 210 -19.83 2.03 19.27
C SER A 210 -18.45 2.35 18.69
N GLU A 211 -18.15 3.63 18.43
CA GLU A 211 -16.91 4.08 17.78
C GLU A 211 -15.99 4.86 18.74
N ASN A 212 -16.41 5.03 20.00
CA ASN A 212 -15.69 5.80 21.01
C ASN A 212 -14.28 5.22 21.28
N THR A 213 -14.08 3.93 21.06
CA THR A 213 -12.77 3.26 21.19
C THR A 213 -11.71 3.83 20.25
N PHE A 214 -12.11 4.34 19.08
CA PHE A 214 -11.17 4.90 18.09
C PHE A 214 -10.97 6.41 18.27
N LEU A 215 -12.00 7.10 18.76
CA LEU A 215 -12.08 8.56 18.83
C LEU A 215 -11.87 9.13 20.24
N THR A 216 -11.39 8.31 21.17
CA THR A 216 -11.03 8.77 22.52
C THR A 216 -9.99 9.89 22.44
N GLY A 217 -10.25 11.02 23.11
CA GLY A 217 -9.41 12.20 23.09
C GLY A 217 -9.73 13.22 21.99
N ASP A 218 -10.69 12.95 21.09
CA ASP A 218 -11.24 13.97 20.20
C ASP A 218 -12.30 14.81 20.96
N LEU A 219 -11.95 16.06 21.28
CA LEU A 219 -12.78 16.95 22.09
C LEU A 219 -14.17 17.19 21.48
N GLU A 220 -14.25 17.38 20.15
CA GLU A 220 -15.51 17.63 19.45
C GLU A 220 -16.44 16.41 19.55
N TYR A 221 -15.86 15.22 19.38
CA TYR A 221 -16.57 13.97 19.52
C TYR A 221 -17.12 13.76 20.94
N GLU A 222 -16.26 13.95 21.95
CA GLU A 222 -16.60 13.77 23.36
C GLU A 222 -17.67 14.75 23.83
N GLU A 223 -17.58 16.02 23.41
CA GLU A 223 -18.59 17.05 23.70
C GLU A 223 -19.94 16.69 23.06
N THR A 224 -19.93 16.22 21.81
CA THR A 224 -21.15 15.80 21.11
C THR A 224 -21.82 14.61 21.81
N LEU A 225 -21.05 13.57 22.15
CA LEU A 225 -21.54 12.41 22.89
C LEU A 225 -22.16 12.81 24.24
N LYS A 226 -21.49 13.71 24.97
CA LYS A 226 -22.00 14.23 26.24
C LYS A 226 -23.33 14.98 26.06
N GLY A 227 -23.44 15.81 25.03
CA GLY A 227 -24.68 16.51 24.69
C GLY A 227 -25.84 15.55 24.38
N TYR A 228 -25.56 14.49 23.62
CA TYR A 228 -26.57 13.50 23.25
C TYR A 228 -27.05 12.69 24.46
N LYS A 229 -26.12 12.29 25.35
CA LYS A 229 -26.46 11.61 26.61
C LYS A 229 -27.36 12.46 27.49
N ALA A 230 -27.06 13.76 27.62
CA ALA A 230 -27.89 14.68 28.40
C ALA A 230 -29.30 14.80 27.83
N LYS A 231 -29.45 14.92 26.50
CA LYS A 231 -30.77 15.01 25.86
C LYS A 231 -31.57 13.72 26.00
N ARG A 232 -30.92 12.56 25.86
CA ARG A 232 -31.54 11.26 26.12
C ARG A 232 -32.08 11.18 27.55
N GLU A 233 -31.29 11.58 28.54
CA GLU A 233 -31.71 11.56 29.95
C GLU A 233 -32.89 12.49 30.24
N GLU A 234 -32.90 13.67 29.63
CA GLU A 234 -34.04 14.59 29.69
C GLU A 234 -35.32 13.95 29.12
N GLU A 235 -35.21 13.29 27.96
CA GLU A 235 -36.32 12.60 27.31
C GLU A 235 -36.84 11.43 28.16
N LEU A 236 -35.94 10.61 28.74
CA LEU A 236 -36.32 9.51 29.62
C LEU A 236 -37.12 10.00 30.84
N LYS A 237 -36.67 11.09 31.47
CA LYS A 237 -37.40 11.72 32.59
C LYS A 237 -38.77 12.23 32.16
N ARG A 238 -38.89 12.81 30.96
CA ARG A 238 -40.18 13.26 30.42
C ARG A 238 -41.14 12.08 30.22
N ILE A 239 -40.67 11.01 29.59
CA ILE A 239 -41.48 9.78 29.36
C ILE A 239 -41.91 9.15 30.69
N GLU A 240 -41.02 9.09 31.68
CA GLU A 240 -41.34 8.55 33.01
C GLU A 240 -42.41 9.38 33.72
N GLU A 241 -42.32 10.71 33.64
CA GLU A 241 -43.32 11.62 34.19
C GLU A 241 -44.68 11.50 33.47
N GLU A 242 -44.68 11.44 32.14
CA GLU A 242 -45.90 11.25 31.35
C GLU A 242 -46.60 9.93 31.70
N LYS A 243 -45.85 8.86 31.89
CA LYS A 243 -46.38 7.57 32.36
C LYS A 243 -46.97 7.67 33.76
N ARG A 244 -46.27 8.32 34.69
CA ARG A 244 -46.76 8.53 36.07
C ARG A 244 -48.08 9.28 36.08
N VAL A 245 -48.19 10.38 35.33
CA VAL A 245 -49.43 11.17 35.21
C VAL A 245 -50.55 10.36 34.56
N ALA A 246 -50.25 9.55 33.53
CA ALA A 246 -51.24 8.70 32.89
C ALA A 246 -51.78 7.62 33.85
N GLU A 247 -50.91 6.98 34.63
CA GLU A 247 -51.30 5.99 35.64
C GLU A 247 -52.15 6.58 36.77
N GLU A 248 -51.83 7.80 37.23
CA GLU A 248 -52.62 8.51 38.24
C GLU A 248 -54.04 8.83 37.72
N LYS A 249 -54.17 9.28 36.47
CA LYS A 249 -55.48 9.52 35.84
C LYS A 249 -56.33 8.25 35.74
N ILE A 250 -55.72 7.13 35.33
CA ILE A 250 -56.42 5.83 35.27
C ILE A 250 -56.94 5.43 36.65
N LYS A 251 -56.10 5.54 37.69
CA LYS A 251 -56.50 5.22 39.07
C LYS A 251 -57.63 6.13 39.58
N GLU A 252 -57.63 7.40 39.22
CA GLU A 252 -58.69 8.33 39.62
C GLU A 252 -60.03 8.01 38.92
N GLU A 253 -59.99 7.67 37.63
CA GLU A 253 -61.19 7.23 36.89
C GLU A 253 -61.77 5.92 37.45
N GLU A 254 -60.93 4.97 37.83
CA GLU A 254 -61.34 3.72 38.50
C GLU A 254 -61.99 3.99 39.88
N ARG A 255 -61.46 4.94 40.65
CA ARG A 255 -62.07 5.38 41.92
C ARG A 255 -63.44 6.03 41.72
N LYS A 256 -63.60 6.87 40.69
CA LYS A 256 -64.88 7.52 40.38
C LYS A 256 -65.95 6.53 39.90
N LYS A 257 -65.57 5.51 39.11
CA LYS A 257 -66.49 4.46 38.65
C LYS A 257 -66.93 3.52 39.78
N SER A 258 -66.04 3.20 40.72
CA SER A 258 -66.38 2.33 41.85
C SER A 258 -67.31 3.00 42.87
N SER A 259 -67.31 4.33 43.00
CA SER A 259 -68.25 5.04 43.89
C SER A 259 -69.66 5.24 43.30
N SER A 260 -69.88 5.10 41.99
CA SER A 260 -71.20 5.30 41.37
C SER A 260 -72.06 4.03 41.30
N ASN A 261 -71.49 2.85 41.49
CA ASN A 261 -72.20 1.56 41.45
C ASN A 261 -72.63 1.03 42.84
N GLY A 262 -72.35 1.78 43.91
CA GLY A 262 -72.67 1.39 45.29
C GLY A 262 -73.78 2.22 45.96
N GLY A 263 -74.53 3.01 45.20
CA GLY A 263 -75.65 3.84 45.66
C GLY A 263 -77.00 3.30 45.22
#